data_AF-A0A3X8LVQ3-F1
#
_entry.id   AF-A0A3X8LVQ3-F1
#
_cell.length_a   1.000
_cell.length_b   1.000
_cell.length_c   1.000
_cell.angle_alpha   90.00
_cell.angle_beta   90.00
_cell.angle_gamma   90.00
#
_symmetry.space_group_name_H-M   'P 1'
#
loop_
_entity.id
_entity.type
_entity.pdbx_description
1 polymer ?
#
loop_
_entity_poly.entity_id
_entity_poly.type
_entity_poly.pdbx_seq_one_letter_code
_entity_poly.pdbx_strand_id
1 'polypeptide(L)'
;MEINKELHCLIKEYYNICKVFGNILDTPSKGGNISIKNDKYMIIKASGQDLKQEHKICILENENNIGTYFSNKIGNITKPSMEIGMHRIIQNKYVVHYHPVYILPYLCDKNFKFTYKCIDFILPGEQLCKELSKKYYYEQKGMVMLRNHGVIIFSEILEDLFILHQTLKNEFFEKNNNIFTPDDAIDVESFELWLFREAMENIARKKQLNLSEISAIQITNLINMPEEKYRYGYMQDKEK
;
A
#
# COMPACT_ATOMS: atom_id res chain seq x y z
N MET A 1 -21.87 20.68 -3.95
CA MET A 1 -22.30 19.44 -3.28
C MET A 1 -21.74 19.46 -1.88
N GLU A 2 -22.60 19.32 -0.86
CA GLU A 2 -22.16 19.31 0.53
C GLU A 2 -21.75 17.90 0.97
N ILE A 3 -20.74 17.82 1.84
CA ILE A 3 -20.31 16.55 2.43
C ILE A 3 -21.29 16.20 3.55
N ASN A 4 -22.19 15.26 3.30
CA ASN A 4 -23.05 14.73 4.36
C ASN A 4 -22.26 13.81 5.31
N LYS A 5 -22.87 13.48 6.45
CA LYS A 5 -22.26 12.66 7.52
C LYS A 5 -21.77 11.30 7.02
N GLU A 6 -22.54 10.65 6.15
CA GLU A 6 -22.24 9.32 5.62
C GLU A 6 -20.98 9.34 4.73
N LEU A 7 -20.91 10.28 3.78
CA LEU A 7 -19.74 10.49 2.93
C LEU A 7 -18.52 10.93 3.74
N HIS A 8 -18.70 11.75 4.77
CA HIS A 8 -17.62 12.13 5.69
C HIS A 8 -17.03 10.91 6.41
N CYS A 9 -17.87 10.00 6.90
CA CYS A 9 -17.42 8.75 7.53
C CYS A 9 -16.61 7.88 6.56
N LEU A 10 -17.08 7.70 5.31
CA LEU A 10 -16.35 6.95 4.29
C LEU A 10 -14.98 7.57 4.00
N ILE A 11 -14.90 8.89 3.83
CA ILE A 11 -13.63 9.60 3.57
C ILE A 11 -12.67 9.42 4.75
N LYS A 12 -13.16 9.49 5.99
CA LYS A 12 -12.34 9.25 7.19
C LYS A 12 -11.80 7.82 7.22
N GLU A 13 -12.64 6.81 6.96
CA GLU A 13 -12.21 5.41 6.88
C GLU A 13 -11.17 5.22 5.76
N TYR A 14 -11.34 5.88 4.61
CA TYR A 14 -10.40 5.83 3.49
C TYR A 14 -9.01 6.31 3.89
N TYR A 15 -8.92 7.44 4.58
CA TYR A 15 -7.63 7.94 5.06
C TYR A 15 -7.02 7.03 6.14
N ASN A 16 -7.82 6.37 6.98
CA ASN A 16 -7.31 5.38 7.92
C ASN A 16 -6.66 4.19 7.18
N ILE A 17 -7.27 3.71 6.09
CA ILE A 17 -6.67 2.69 5.24
C ILE A 17 -5.38 3.24 4.58
N CYS A 18 -5.39 4.47 4.06
CA CYS A 18 -4.18 5.06 3.48
C CYS A 18 -3.01 5.15 4.47
N LYS A 19 -3.24 5.34 5.78
CA LYS A 19 -2.15 5.31 6.77
C LYS A 19 -1.43 3.97 6.85
N VAL A 20 -2.12 2.87 6.53
CA VAL A 20 -1.54 1.52 6.54
C VAL A 20 -0.88 1.20 5.20
N PHE A 21 -1.58 1.40 4.08
CA PHE A 21 -1.12 0.97 2.75
C PHE A 21 -0.34 2.05 1.98
N GLY A 22 -0.47 3.32 2.36
CA GLY A 22 0.17 4.48 1.74
C GLY A 22 1.61 4.64 2.19
N ASN A 23 2.43 3.60 1.99
CA ASN A 23 3.86 3.61 2.29
C ASN A 23 4.66 3.04 1.10
N ILE A 24 5.98 3.27 1.10
CA ILE A 24 6.85 2.90 -0.04
C ILE A 24 6.96 1.39 -0.26
N LEU A 25 6.77 0.56 0.77
CA LEU A 25 6.82 -0.89 0.65
C LEU A 25 5.52 -1.45 0.07
N ASP A 26 4.36 -0.95 0.49
CA ASP A 26 3.07 -1.47 0.05
C ASP A 26 2.61 -0.86 -1.27
N THR A 27 2.91 0.41 -1.53
CA THR A 27 2.47 1.15 -2.72
C THR A 27 3.61 1.96 -3.35
N PRO A 28 4.58 1.29 -4.00
CA PRO A 28 5.66 1.96 -4.72
C PRO A 28 5.12 2.88 -5.84
N SER A 29 5.72 4.07 -5.96
CA SER A 29 5.32 5.10 -6.93
C SER A 29 3.82 5.43 -6.82
N LYS A 30 3.08 5.41 -7.93
CA LYS A 30 1.62 5.66 -7.99
C LYS A 30 0.80 4.38 -8.03
N GLY A 31 1.43 3.24 -7.72
CA GLY A 31 0.81 1.92 -7.68
C GLY A 31 -0.33 1.82 -6.67
N GLY A 32 -1.10 0.73 -6.80
CA GLY A 32 -2.26 0.44 -5.96
C GLY A 32 -3.44 1.42 -6.08
N ASN A 33 -4.58 1.00 -5.56
CA ASN A 33 -5.81 1.76 -5.45
C ASN A 33 -6.70 1.17 -4.36
N ILE A 34 -7.46 2.06 -3.71
CA ILE A 34 -8.36 1.74 -2.60
C ILE A 34 -9.76 2.20 -3.00
N SER A 35 -10.78 1.42 -2.65
CA SER A 35 -12.16 1.87 -2.64
C SER A 35 -12.86 1.52 -1.33
N ILE A 36 -13.76 2.39 -0.91
CA ILE A 36 -14.73 2.10 0.15
C ILE A 36 -16.14 2.31 -0.40
N LYS A 37 -17.05 1.41 -0.03
CA LYS A 37 -18.44 1.41 -0.51
C LYS A 37 -19.44 1.44 0.64
N ASN A 38 -20.64 1.86 0.34
CA ASN A 38 -21.84 1.51 1.06
C ASN A 38 -23.02 1.46 0.07
N ASP A 39 -24.24 1.39 0.57
CA ASP A 39 -25.44 1.28 -0.27
C ASP A 39 -25.61 2.42 -1.28
N LYS A 40 -25.01 3.58 -0.99
CA LYS A 40 -25.21 4.81 -1.76
C LYS A 40 -23.98 5.24 -2.54
N TYR A 41 -22.81 5.18 -1.92
CA TYR A 41 -21.57 5.72 -2.43
C TYR A 41 -20.51 4.65 -2.63
N MET A 42 -19.70 4.86 -3.65
CA MET A 42 -18.36 4.29 -3.75
C MET A 42 -17.37 5.42 -3.87
N ILE A 43 -16.41 5.49 -2.94
CA ILE A 43 -15.26 6.37 -3.06
C ILE A 43 -14.05 5.57 -3.51
N ILE A 44 -13.24 6.13 -4.42
CA ILE A 44 -12.08 5.45 -4.98
C ILE A 44 -10.97 6.45 -5.33
N LYS A 45 -9.71 6.01 -5.17
CA LYS A 45 -8.53 6.75 -5.62
C LYS A 45 -8.70 7.27 -7.06
N ALA A 46 -8.43 8.54 -7.31
CA ALA A 46 -8.41 9.08 -8.67
C ALA A 46 -7.18 8.56 -9.46
N SER A 47 -7.29 8.54 -10.79
CA SER A 47 -6.23 8.02 -11.66
C SER A 47 -4.92 8.80 -11.50
N GLY A 48 -3.79 8.08 -11.44
CA GLY A 48 -2.44 8.67 -11.40
C GLY A 48 -2.09 9.40 -10.10
N GLN A 49 -2.90 9.26 -9.06
CA GLN A 49 -2.62 9.76 -7.71
C GLN A 49 -1.64 8.84 -6.95
N ASP A 50 -1.09 9.34 -5.86
CA ASP A 50 -0.18 8.61 -4.97
C ASP A 50 -0.83 8.41 -3.60
N LEU A 51 -0.90 7.16 -3.12
CA LEU A 51 -1.52 6.80 -1.83
C LEU A 51 -0.70 7.28 -0.62
N LYS A 52 0.59 7.59 -0.80
CA LYS A 52 1.49 8.07 0.26
C LYS A 52 1.26 9.52 0.68
N GLN A 53 0.46 10.26 -0.09
CA GLN A 53 0.28 11.71 0.04
C GLN A 53 -1.21 12.03 0.15
N GLU A 54 -1.54 13.27 0.53
CA GLU A 54 -2.90 13.76 0.30
C GLU A 54 -3.18 13.75 -1.21
N HIS A 55 -4.32 13.16 -1.61
CA HIS A 55 -4.63 12.96 -3.01
C HIS A 55 -6.13 13.01 -3.29
N LYS A 56 -6.45 13.11 -4.58
CA LYS A 56 -7.83 13.21 -5.07
C LYS A 56 -8.55 11.86 -4.96
N ILE A 57 -9.78 11.90 -4.44
CA ILE A 57 -10.69 10.75 -4.30
C ILE A 57 -11.92 11.03 -5.16
N CYS A 58 -12.24 10.14 -6.09
CA CYS A 58 -13.48 10.23 -6.86
C CYS A 58 -14.65 9.72 -6.01
N ILE A 59 -15.78 10.43 -6.06
CA ILE A 59 -17.02 10.07 -5.37
C ILE A 59 -18.02 9.62 -6.41
N LEU A 60 -18.47 8.38 -6.30
CA LEU A 60 -19.54 7.83 -7.11
C LEU A 60 -20.79 7.66 -6.25
N GLU A 61 -21.94 8.07 -6.76
CA GLU A 61 -23.26 7.81 -6.16
C GLU A 61 -24.07 7.01 -7.16
N ASN A 62 -24.56 5.84 -6.76
CA ASN A 62 -25.27 4.91 -7.65
C ASN A 62 -24.55 4.73 -9.00
N GLU A 63 -23.25 4.45 -8.96
CA GLU A 63 -22.35 4.26 -10.11
C GLU A 63 -22.02 5.50 -10.97
N ASN A 64 -22.61 6.65 -10.68
CA ASN A 64 -22.33 7.90 -11.38
C ASN A 64 -21.25 8.69 -10.65
N ASN A 65 -20.20 9.10 -11.35
CA ASN A 65 -19.17 9.97 -10.77
C ASN A 65 -19.74 11.39 -10.61
N ILE A 66 -19.97 11.80 -9.37
CA ILE A 66 -20.64 13.06 -9.02
C ILE A 66 -19.66 14.15 -8.57
N GLY A 67 -18.39 13.81 -8.35
CA GLY A 67 -17.39 14.80 -7.96
C GLY A 67 -16.08 14.19 -7.49
N THR A 68 -15.15 15.05 -7.11
CA THR A 68 -13.86 14.64 -6.56
C THR A 68 -13.58 15.39 -5.25
N TYR A 69 -13.27 14.64 -4.21
CA TYR A 69 -12.85 15.17 -2.93
C TYR A 69 -11.33 15.38 -2.88
N PHE A 70 -10.90 16.56 -2.41
CA PHE A 70 -9.51 16.91 -2.17
C PHE A 70 -9.43 18.14 -1.25
N SER A 71 -8.48 18.19 -0.30
CA SER A 71 -8.29 19.35 0.58
C SER A 71 -9.58 19.79 1.27
N ASN A 72 -10.32 18.84 1.83
CA ASN A 72 -11.61 19.04 2.52
C ASN A 72 -12.73 19.66 1.67
N LYS A 73 -12.63 19.59 0.34
CA LYS A 73 -13.63 20.16 -0.58
C LYS A 73 -14.00 19.18 -1.68
N ILE A 74 -15.25 19.27 -2.14
CA ILE A 74 -15.71 18.56 -3.34
C ILE A 74 -15.63 19.54 -4.51
N GLY A 75 -14.84 19.17 -5.52
CA GLY A 75 -14.69 19.92 -6.77
C GLY A 75 -15.12 19.12 -8.00
N ASN A 76 -14.66 19.59 -9.15
CA ASN A 76 -14.98 19.01 -10.47
C ASN A 76 -14.63 17.52 -10.56
N ILE A 77 -15.40 16.81 -11.37
CA ILE A 77 -15.21 15.39 -11.67
C ILE A 77 -13.82 15.18 -12.28
N THR A 78 -13.09 14.22 -11.71
CA THR A 78 -11.85 13.68 -12.26
C THR A 78 -12.01 12.20 -12.59
N LYS A 79 -11.09 11.66 -13.40
CA LYS A 79 -11.13 10.26 -13.80
C LYS A 79 -10.77 9.35 -12.61
N PRO A 80 -11.62 8.36 -12.24
CA PRO A 80 -11.29 7.38 -11.20
C PRO A 80 -10.15 6.46 -11.65
N SER A 81 -9.61 5.66 -10.72
CA SER A 81 -8.64 4.61 -11.04
C SER A 81 -9.03 3.82 -12.29
N MET A 82 -8.05 3.48 -13.14
CA MET A 82 -8.29 2.66 -14.32
C MET A 82 -8.78 1.24 -13.97
N GLU A 83 -8.63 0.83 -12.71
CA GLU A 83 -9.04 -0.47 -12.18
C GLU A 83 -10.37 -0.42 -11.43
N ILE A 84 -11.14 0.67 -11.59
CA ILE A 84 -12.47 0.80 -10.98
C ILE A 84 -13.40 -0.39 -11.30
N GLY A 85 -13.25 -1.00 -12.49
CA GLY A 85 -14.02 -2.19 -12.86
C GLY A 85 -13.82 -3.36 -11.90
N MET A 86 -12.58 -3.62 -11.47
CA MET A 86 -12.28 -4.63 -10.45
C MET A 86 -12.94 -4.27 -9.12
N HIS A 87 -12.83 -3.02 -8.69
CA HIS A 87 -13.45 -2.57 -7.45
C HIS A 87 -14.98 -2.69 -7.47
N ARG A 88 -15.62 -2.58 -8.63
CA ARG A 88 -17.07 -2.80 -8.79
C ARG A 88 -17.47 -4.27 -8.73
N ILE A 89 -16.66 -5.15 -9.30
CA ILE A 89 -16.91 -6.60 -9.27
C ILE A 89 -16.82 -7.12 -7.84
N ILE A 90 -15.79 -6.70 -7.11
CA ILE A 90 -15.61 -7.08 -5.71
C ILE A 90 -16.60 -6.25 -4.88
N GLN A 91 -17.74 -6.83 -4.51
CA GLN A 91 -18.86 -6.09 -3.92
C GLN A 91 -18.59 -5.58 -2.50
N ASN A 92 -17.51 -6.05 -1.88
CA ASN A 92 -17.21 -5.76 -0.49
C ASN A 92 -17.04 -4.28 -0.17
N LYS A 93 -17.42 -3.90 1.05
CA LYS A 93 -17.27 -2.54 1.57
C LYS A 93 -15.85 -2.02 1.38
N TYR A 94 -14.84 -2.77 1.76
CA TYR A 94 -13.44 -2.37 1.66
C TYR A 94 -12.72 -3.20 0.59
N VAL A 95 -12.06 -2.54 -0.36
CA VAL A 95 -11.23 -3.21 -1.37
C VAL A 95 -9.93 -2.43 -1.52
N VAL A 96 -8.81 -3.12 -1.36
CA VAL A 96 -7.47 -2.58 -1.51
C VAL A 96 -6.72 -3.42 -2.51
N HIS A 97 -6.26 -2.79 -3.57
CA HIS A 97 -5.23 -3.34 -4.43
C HIS A 97 -3.93 -2.58 -4.20
N TYR A 98 -2.84 -3.30 -3.97
CA TYR A 98 -1.54 -2.71 -3.66
C TYR A 98 -0.41 -3.59 -4.19
N HIS A 99 0.80 -3.05 -4.23
CA HIS A 99 1.97 -3.64 -4.89
C HIS A 99 3.10 -3.88 -3.89
N PRO A 100 2.91 -4.76 -2.90
CA PRO A 100 3.86 -4.93 -1.80
C PRO A 100 5.21 -5.47 -2.29
N VAL A 101 6.26 -4.67 -2.16
CA VAL A 101 7.62 -4.95 -2.66
C VAL A 101 8.19 -6.26 -2.12
N TYR A 102 7.77 -6.68 -0.93
CA TYR A 102 8.19 -7.93 -0.29
C TYR A 102 7.42 -9.17 -0.81
N ILE A 103 6.28 -9.00 -1.49
CA ILE A 103 5.54 -10.11 -2.12
C ILE A 103 5.80 -10.17 -3.63
N LEU A 104 6.10 -9.03 -4.27
CA LEU A 104 6.32 -8.95 -5.71
C LEU A 104 7.33 -9.97 -6.27
N PRO A 105 8.48 -10.27 -5.62
CA PRO A 105 9.41 -11.31 -6.09
C PRO A 105 8.73 -12.67 -6.27
N TYR A 106 7.90 -13.08 -5.30
CA TYR A 106 7.13 -14.32 -5.33
C TYR A 106 6.05 -14.30 -6.42
N LEU A 107 5.41 -13.15 -6.64
CA LEU A 107 4.44 -12.95 -7.73
C LEU A 107 5.09 -13.01 -9.12
N CYS A 108 6.38 -12.70 -9.23
CA CYS A 108 7.16 -12.79 -10.47
C CYS A 108 7.72 -14.21 -10.73
N ASP A 109 7.86 -15.05 -9.70
CA ASP A 109 8.28 -16.44 -9.87
C ASP A 109 7.12 -17.36 -10.22
N LYS A 110 7.03 -17.76 -11.49
CA LYS A 110 6.00 -18.69 -12.00
C LYS A 110 5.95 -20.04 -11.27
N ASN A 111 7.04 -20.46 -10.62
CA ASN A 111 7.12 -21.75 -9.92
C ASN A 111 6.68 -21.67 -8.46
N PHE A 112 6.69 -20.48 -7.86
CA PHE A 112 6.25 -20.30 -6.48
C PHE A 112 4.77 -20.65 -6.35
N LYS A 113 4.39 -21.50 -5.39
CA LYS A 113 2.98 -21.93 -5.22
C LYS A 113 2.37 -21.18 -4.04
N PHE A 114 1.42 -20.29 -4.34
CA PHE A 114 0.61 -19.64 -3.32
C PHE A 114 -0.44 -20.61 -2.76
N THR A 115 -0.66 -20.55 -1.45
CA THR A 115 -1.81 -21.17 -0.77
C THR A 115 -3.11 -20.38 -0.99
N TYR A 116 -2.98 -19.12 -1.39
CA TYR A 116 -4.06 -18.19 -1.71
C TYR A 116 -4.51 -18.31 -3.18
N LYS A 117 -5.70 -17.76 -3.48
CA LYS A 117 -6.18 -17.61 -4.87
C LYS A 117 -5.15 -16.81 -5.67
N CYS A 118 -4.64 -17.40 -6.75
CA CYS A 118 -3.64 -16.78 -7.60
C CYS A 118 -4.14 -16.73 -9.05
N ILE A 119 -3.94 -15.60 -9.70
CA ILE A 119 -4.32 -15.34 -11.08
C ILE A 119 -3.06 -15.02 -11.87
N ASP A 120 -2.90 -15.71 -13.00
CA ASP A 120 -1.82 -15.44 -13.95
C ASP A 120 -1.84 -14.00 -14.46
N PHE A 121 -0.72 -13.57 -15.05
CA PHE A 121 -0.60 -12.20 -15.51
C PHE A 121 -1.67 -11.86 -16.55
N ILE A 122 -2.42 -10.80 -16.27
CA ILE A 122 -3.43 -10.21 -17.14
C ILE A 122 -3.22 -8.70 -17.12
N LEU A 123 -3.47 -8.04 -18.25
CA LEU A 123 -3.33 -6.59 -18.33
C LEU A 123 -4.26 -5.87 -17.34
N PRO A 124 -3.75 -4.85 -16.63
CA PRO A 124 -4.54 -4.09 -15.65
C PRO A 124 -5.72 -3.36 -16.33
N GLY A 125 -6.74 -3.04 -15.53
CA GLY A 125 -7.96 -2.41 -16.01
C GLY A 125 -8.97 -3.40 -16.58
N GLU A 126 -9.39 -3.21 -17.83
CA GLU A 126 -10.56 -3.90 -18.40
C GLU A 126 -10.37 -5.42 -18.52
N GLN A 127 -9.18 -5.89 -18.90
CA GLN A 127 -8.95 -7.33 -19.05
C GLN A 127 -8.94 -8.04 -17.70
N LEU A 128 -8.25 -7.49 -16.71
CA LEU A 128 -8.26 -8.00 -15.34
C LEU A 128 -9.69 -8.04 -14.77
N CYS A 129 -10.46 -6.97 -14.99
CA CYS A 129 -11.87 -6.89 -14.63
C CYS A 129 -12.68 -8.04 -15.26
N LYS A 130 -12.54 -8.28 -16.57
CA LYS A 130 -13.26 -9.37 -17.28
C LYS A 130 -12.88 -10.76 -16.79
N GLU A 131 -11.61 -10.98 -16.44
CA GLU A 131 -11.17 -12.28 -15.93
C GLU A 131 -11.58 -12.51 -14.48
N LEU A 132 -11.56 -11.46 -13.65
CA LEU A 132 -12.09 -11.52 -12.28
C LEU A 132 -13.59 -11.79 -12.28
N SER A 133 -14.39 -11.14 -13.12
CA SER A 133 -15.85 -11.34 -13.13
C SER A 133 -16.26 -12.78 -13.43
N LYS A 134 -15.49 -13.50 -14.26
CA LYS A 134 -15.73 -14.92 -14.57
C LYS A 134 -15.46 -15.85 -13.39
N LYS A 135 -14.56 -15.46 -12.49
CA LYS A 135 -14.04 -16.29 -11.39
C LYS A 135 -14.46 -15.77 -10.01
N TYR A 136 -15.18 -14.67 -9.95
CA TYR A 136 -15.58 -14.04 -8.71
C TYR A 136 -16.88 -14.64 -8.21
N TYR A 137 -16.84 -15.09 -6.96
CA TYR A 137 -18.01 -15.34 -6.15
C TYR A 137 -17.84 -14.51 -4.88
N TYR A 138 -18.95 -14.04 -4.32
CA TYR A 138 -18.91 -13.21 -3.14
C TYR A 138 -18.38 -14.01 -1.94
N GLU A 139 -17.40 -13.42 -1.25
CA GLU A 139 -16.88 -13.86 0.05
C GLU A 139 -16.86 -12.64 0.97
N GLN A 140 -17.11 -12.80 2.27
CA GLN A 140 -17.10 -11.67 3.21
C GLN A 140 -15.73 -11.00 3.33
N LYS A 141 -14.66 -11.76 3.09
CA LYS A 141 -13.28 -11.29 3.04
C LYS A 141 -12.42 -12.24 2.23
N GLY A 142 -11.31 -11.76 1.68
CA GLY A 142 -10.42 -12.61 0.91
C GLY A 142 -9.17 -11.90 0.38
N MET A 143 -8.26 -12.71 -0.17
CA MET A 143 -7.03 -12.27 -0.81
C MET A 143 -6.91 -12.88 -2.20
N VAL A 144 -6.41 -12.10 -3.15
CA VAL A 144 -6.11 -12.56 -4.51
C VAL A 144 -4.72 -12.09 -4.90
N MET A 145 -3.87 -13.04 -5.24
CA MET A 145 -2.53 -12.84 -5.75
C MET A 145 -2.58 -12.65 -7.26
N LEU A 146 -2.02 -11.56 -7.78
CA LEU A 146 -1.95 -11.27 -9.21
C LEU A 146 -0.49 -11.38 -9.67
N ARG A 147 -0.18 -12.43 -10.46
CA ARG A 147 1.17 -12.67 -10.97
C ARG A 147 1.70 -11.45 -11.73
N ASN A 148 2.95 -11.09 -11.45
CA ASN A 148 3.64 -9.93 -12.04
C ASN A 148 2.89 -8.59 -11.88
N HIS A 149 2.03 -8.47 -10.86
CA HIS A 149 1.21 -7.27 -10.70
C HIS A 149 1.09 -6.81 -9.24
N GLY A 150 0.50 -7.63 -8.36
CA GLY A 150 0.28 -7.22 -6.97
C GLY A 150 -0.73 -8.08 -6.24
N VAL A 151 -1.34 -7.50 -5.21
CA VAL A 151 -2.28 -8.18 -4.33
C VAL A 151 -3.59 -7.41 -4.29
N ILE A 152 -4.71 -8.12 -4.26
CA ILE A 152 -6.02 -7.58 -3.89
C ILE A 152 -6.41 -8.19 -2.56
N ILE A 153 -6.82 -7.36 -1.61
CA ILE A 153 -7.50 -7.79 -0.39
C ILE A 153 -8.83 -7.07 -0.29
N PHE A 154 -9.82 -7.74 0.28
CA PHE A 154 -11.16 -7.18 0.44
C PHE A 154 -11.84 -7.73 1.69
N SER A 155 -12.76 -6.97 2.25
CA SER A 155 -13.51 -7.33 3.45
C SER A 155 -14.76 -6.47 3.62
N GLU A 156 -15.80 -6.99 4.28
CA GLU A 156 -16.91 -6.17 4.81
C GLU A 156 -16.53 -5.40 6.08
N ILE A 157 -15.55 -5.91 6.83
CA ILE A 157 -15.15 -5.40 8.14
C ILE A 157 -13.74 -4.79 8.03
N LEU A 158 -13.54 -3.59 8.56
CA LEU A 158 -12.28 -2.86 8.44
C LEU A 158 -11.14 -3.57 9.19
N GLU A 159 -11.42 -4.11 10.36
CA GLU A 159 -10.47 -4.86 11.18
C GLU A 159 -9.98 -6.10 10.44
N ASP A 160 -10.88 -6.81 9.76
CA ASP A 160 -10.53 -7.97 8.95
C ASP A 160 -9.61 -7.59 7.77
N LEU A 161 -9.82 -6.43 7.16
CA LEU A 161 -8.92 -5.91 6.11
C LEU A 161 -7.49 -5.74 6.63
N PHE A 162 -7.32 -5.21 7.85
CA PHE A 162 -6.02 -5.04 8.47
C PHE A 162 -5.40 -6.37 8.91
N ILE A 163 -6.22 -7.32 9.37
CA ILE A 163 -5.75 -8.68 9.65
C ILE A 163 -5.21 -9.33 8.37
N LEU A 164 -5.91 -9.20 7.24
CA LEU A 164 -5.46 -9.73 5.96
C LEU A 164 -4.10 -9.14 5.53
N HIS A 165 -3.93 -7.82 5.65
CA HIS A 165 -2.65 -7.16 5.37
C HIS A 165 -1.54 -7.66 6.31
N GLN A 166 -1.81 -7.77 7.61
CA GLN A 166 -0.82 -8.22 8.57
C GLN A 166 -0.44 -9.69 8.37
N THR A 167 -1.39 -10.55 7.99
CA THR A 167 -1.11 -11.94 7.63
C THR A 167 -0.10 -12.02 6.49
N LEU A 168 -0.32 -11.25 5.41
CA LEU A 168 0.61 -11.23 4.28
C LEU A 168 1.96 -10.61 4.64
N LYS A 169 1.96 -9.53 5.42
CA LYS A 169 3.21 -8.93 5.90
C LYS A 169 4.01 -9.92 6.75
N ASN A 170 3.37 -10.62 7.69
CA ASN A 170 4.05 -11.62 8.52
C ASN A 170 4.59 -12.81 7.73
N GLU A 171 3.91 -13.20 6.65
CA GLU A 171 4.33 -14.34 5.82
C GLU A 171 5.50 -13.99 4.89
N PHE A 172 5.54 -12.78 4.33
CA PHE A 172 6.44 -12.44 3.23
C PHE A 172 7.46 -11.34 3.53
N PHE A 173 7.24 -10.50 4.56
CA PHE A 173 8.15 -9.40 4.88
C PHE A 173 9.27 -9.89 5.81
N GLU A 174 10.51 -9.85 5.32
CA GLU A 174 11.70 -10.12 6.10
C GLU A 174 12.29 -8.79 6.60
N LYS A 175 12.47 -8.69 7.93
CA LYS A 175 13.15 -7.53 8.52
C LYS A 175 14.64 -7.56 8.13
N ASN A 176 15.15 -6.41 7.71
CA ASN A 176 16.58 -6.19 7.53
C ASN A 176 17.04 -5.14 8.56
N ASN A 177 17.80 -5.61 9.54
CA ASN A 177 18.30 -4.82 10.67
C ASN A 177 19.81 -4.55 10.56
N ASN A 178 20.43 -4.86 9.43
CA ASN A 178 21.86 -4.63 9.25
C ASN A 178 22.13 -3.12 9.26
N ILE A 179 23.19 -2.68 9.91
CA ILE A 179 23.51 -1.24 10.01
C ILE A 179 24.78 -0.96 9.24
N PHE A 180 24.64 -0.55 7.98
CA PHE A 180 25.79 -0.27 7.11
C PHE A 180 26.19 1.20 7.12
N THR A 181 25.26 2.10 7.40
CA THR A 181 25.47 3.55 7.37
C THR A 181 24.99 4.23 8.66
N PRO A 182 25.46 5.46 8.98
CA PRO A 182 24.94 6.20 10.12
C PRO A 182 23.43 6.41 10.07
N ASP A 183 22.85 6.62 8.89
CA ASP A 183 21.40 6.80 8.72
C ASP A 183 20.63 5.54 9.17
N ASP A 184 21.13 4.35 8.86
CA ASP A 184 20.56 3.08 9.33
C ASP A 184 20.53 2.97 10.86
N ALA A 185 21.49 3.59 11.55
CA ALA A 185 21.58 3.56 13.02
C ALA A 185 20.57 4.51 13.69
N ILE A 186 20.19 5.59 13.01
CA ILE A 186 19.31 6.63 13.56
C ILE A 186 17.83 6.28 13.32
N ASP A 187 17.50 5.66 12.19
CA ASP A 187 16.12 5.36 11.80
C ASP A 187 15.96 3.92 11.31
N VAL A 188 16.07 2.98 12.25
CA VAL A 188 16.07 1.54 11.96
C VAL A 188 14.75 1.01 11.37
N GLU A 189 13.62 1.64 11.69
CA GLU A 189 12.28 1.23 11.24
C GLU A 189 11.87 1.89 9.91
N SER A 190 12.68 2.80 9.35
CA SER A 190 12.39 3.43 8.06
C SER A 190 12.32 2.41 6.92
N PHE A 191 11.18 2.43 6.23
CA PHE A 191 10.97 1.63 5.02
C PHE A 191 11.85 2.07 3.84
N GLU A 192 12.22 3.35 3.78
CA GLU A 192 13.17 3.85 2.77
C GLU A 192 14.56 3.27 3.02
N LEU A 193 15.02 3.30 4.27
CA LEU A 193 16.32 2.74 4.64
C LEU A 193 16.32 1.21 4.53
N TRP A 194 15.20 0.53 4.83
CA TRP A 194 15.06 -0.89 4.53
C TRP A 194 15.30 -1.19 3.04
N LEU A 195 14.66 -0.44 2.13
CA LEU A 195 14.88 -0.61 0.68
C LEU A 195 16.33 -0.31 0.28
N PHE A 196 16.96 0.67 0.92
CA PHE A 196 18.35 1.01 0.69
C PHE A 196 19.28 -0.14 1.07
N ARG A 197 19.07 -0.76 2.25
CA ARG A 197 19.84 -1.94 2.70
C ARG A 197 19.70 -3.11 1.74
N GLU A 198 18.48 -3.43 1.33
CA GLU A 198 18.22 -4.47 0.32
C GLU A 198 18.94 -4.19 -1.01
N ALA A 199 18.97 -2.94 -1.45
CA ALA A 199 19.69 -2.54 -2.65
C ALA A 199 21.21 -2.70 -2.49
N MET A 200 21.77 -2.26 -1.36
CA MET A 200 23.19 -2.41 -1.05
C MET A 200 23.62 -3.88 -1.05
N GLU A 201 22.89 -4.74 -0.34
CA GLU A 201 23.18 -6.17 -0.25
C GLU A 201 23.08 -6.85 -1.61
N ASN A 202 22.08 -6.50 -2.42
CA ASN A 202 21.94 -7.03 -3.76
C ASN A 202 23.11 -6.61 -4.67
N ILE A 203 23.57 -5.35 -4.58
CA ILE A 203 24.76 -4.88 -5.30
C ILE A 203 26.00 -5.63 -4.82
N ALA A 204 26.18 -5.74 -3.50
CA ALA A 204 27.31 -6.43 -2.89
C ALA A 204 27.39 -7.88 -3.33
N ARG A 205 26.27 -8.62 -3.28
CA ARG A 205 26.18 -10.01 -3.76
C ARG A 205 26.54 -10.13 -5.25
N LYS A 206 26.03 -9.25 -6.11
CA LYS A 206 26.34 -9.24 -7.55
C LYS A 206 27.80 -8.93 -7.85
N LYS A 207 28.44 -8.13 -7.01
CA LYS A 207 29.82 -7.68 -7.15
C LYS A 207 30.81 -8.45 -6.29
N GLN A 208 30.35 -9.44 -5.53
CA GLN A 208 31.14 -10.21 -4.56
C GLN A 208 31.87 -9.31 -3.55
N LEU A 209 31.18 -8.26 -3.08
CA LEU A 209 31.68 -7.36 -2.04
C LEU A 209 31.30 -7.90 -0.66
N ASN A 210 32.20 -7.73 0.30
CA ASN A 210 31.94 -8.02 1.71
C ASN A 210 31.53 -6.72 2.40
N LEU A 211 30.25 -6.59 2.75
CA LEU A 211 29.75 -5.46 3.53
C LEU A 211 30.21 -5.60 4.99
N SER A 212 30.54 -4.48 5.62
CA SER A 212 30.92 -4.41 7.04
C SER A 212 29.92 -3.52 7.78
N GLU A 213 29.28 -4.08 8.80
CA GLU A 213 28.36 -3.32 9.66
C GLU A 213 29.10 -2.39 10.61
N ILE A 214 28.43 -1.31 11.00
CA ILE A 214 28.89 -0.39 12.05
C ILE A 214 28.84 -1.12 13.39
N SER A 215 29.92 -1.04 14.17
CA SER A 215 29.97 -1.70 15.48
C SER A 215 28.98 -1.10 16.48
N ALA A 216 28.54 -1.89 17.46
CA ALA A 216 27.65 -1.45 18.53
C ALA A 216 28.18 -0.21 19.29
N ILE A 217 29.50 -0.11 19.48
CA ILE A 217 30.15 1.06 20.12
C ILE A 217 29.98 2.31 19.25
N GLN A 218 30.22 2.19 17.94
CA GLN A 218 30.06 3.31 17.01
C GLN A 218 28.58 3.73 16.89
N ILE A 219 27.64 2.77 16.84
CA ILE A 219 26.20 3.04 16.88
C ILE A 219 25.83 3.82 18.15
N THR A 220 26.31 3.36 19.31
CA THR A 220 26.05 4.03 20.59
C THR A 220 26.59 5.45 20.60
N ASN A 221 27.77 5.68 20.03
CA ASN A 221 28.36 7.01 19.91
C ASN A 221 27.51 7.91 19.00
N LEU A 222 27.10 7.42 17.82
CA LEU A 222 26.28 8.15 16.84
C LEU A 222 24.95 8.60 17.45
N ILE A 223 24.18 7.68 18.03
CA ILE A 223 22.86 7.98 18.62
C ILE A 223 22.99 8.99 19.79
N ASN A 224 24.15 9.04 20.43
CA ASN A 224 24.39 9.97 21.53
C ASN A 224 24.87 11.37 21.12
N MET A 225 25.22 11.59 19.85
CA MET A 225 25.65 12.89 19.35
C MET A 225 24.54 13.94 19.53
N PRO A 226 24.87 15.16 20.01
CA PRO A 226 23.89 16.24 20.18
C PRO A 226 23.13 16.55 18.89
N GLU A 227 23.81 16.53 17.75
CA GLU A 227 23.25 16.82 16.43
C GLU A 227 22.25 15.76 16.00
N GLU A 228 22.54 14.48 16.24
CA GLU A 228 21.62 13.39 15.92
C GLU A 228 20.42 13.36 16.86
N LYS A 229 20.60 13.67 18.15
CA LYS A 229 19.48 13.87 19.09
C LYS A 229 18.58 15.03 18.65
N TYR A 230 19.16 16.12 18.15
CA TYR A 230 18.41 17.24 17.60
C TYR A 230 17.61 16.83 16.35
N ARG A 231 18.24 16.13 15.39
CA ARG A 231 17.57 15.61 14.19
C ARG A 231 16.45 14.63 14.54
N TYR A 232 16.71 13.69 15.43
CA TYR A 232 15.73 12.70 15.89
C TYR A 232 14.49 13.37 16.53
N GLY A 233 14.70 14.42 17.34
CA GLY A 233 13.59 15.21 17.89
C GLY A 233 12.69 15.81 16.81
N TYR A 234 13.27 16.30 15.71
CA TYR A 234 12.50 16.85 14.58
C TYR A 234 11.75 15.79 13.77
N MET A 235 12.29 14.56 13.70
CA MET A 235 11.63 13.43 13.03
C MET A 235 10.36 13.01 13.77
N GLN A 236 10.43 12.89 15.10
CA GLN A 236 9.30 12.50 15.95
C GLN A 236 8.15 13.51 15.95
N ASP A 237 8.43 14.80 15.71
CA ASP A 237 7.39 15.83 15.63
C ASP A 237 6.65 15.86 14.28
N LYS A 238 7.20 15.23 13.22
CA LYS A 238 6.51 15.08 11.93
C LYS A 238 5.59 13.86 11.86
N GLU A 239 5.73 12.91 12.79
CA GLU A 239 4.91 11.70 12.88
C GLU A 239 3.67 11.85 13.79
N LYS A 240 3.49 13.02 14.43
CA LYS A 240 2.30 13.40 15.20
C LYS A 240 1.30 14.19 14.35
#